data_AF-A0A166RDC3-F1
#
_entry.id   AF-A0A166RDC3-F1
#
_cell.length_a   1.000
_cell.length_b   1.000
_cell.length_c   1.000
_cell.angle_alpha   90.00
_cell.angle_beta   90.00
_cell.angle_gamma   90.00
#
_symmetry.space_group_name_H-M   'P 1'
#
loop_
_entity.id
_entity.type
_entity.pdbx_description
1 polymer ?
#
loop_
_entity_poly.entity_id
_entity_poly.type
_entity_poly.pdbx_seq_one_letter_code
_entity_poly.pdbx_strand_id
1 'polypeptide(L)'
;MADINTSGVTTTGFNEKTMDHLLLDAGAVYKNFGLEDQIIVGATSGGNEFDAKAKIRQIDVDGVKAANAKGMEIIDNITTTLKCSFIEVSRDILQAALIANVDTSSDSNYDILTGKTVIVDSDYIKNLAWVGTLSGSNKPVIIVIENALCLDGLQLKTQDSKDNVLDVTFTAHADPKTPKDLPYKIYYPKLTDMVAFNLVSAAVSASKIILTMSDDVAATVPKDGFTATVAGSADVITAAARGTSNTKTIELTLTTAPTTGQAVTVAYSKPTDATKQVQSASGVVLDNIATTSVQNS
;
A
#
# COMPACT_ATOMS: atom_id res chain seq x y z
N MET A 1 38.57 23.46 -10.96
CA MET A 1 37.45 22.65 -10.44
C MET A 1 36.37 23.62 -10.02
N ALA A 2 35.14 23.46 -10.48
CA ALA A 2 34.04 24.28 -9.97
C ALA A 2 33.76 23.85 -8.53
N ASP A 3 33.61 24.83 -7.63
CA ASP A 3 33.25 24.55 -6.23
C ASP A 3 31.93 23.77 -6.19
N ILE A 4 31.87 22.73 -5.36
CA ILE A 4 30.65 21.93 -5.20
C ILE A 4 29.63 22.80 -4.48
N ASN A 5 28.52 23.10 -5.13
CA ASN A 5 27.42 23.85 -4.52
C ASN A 5 26.68 22.95 -3.52
N THR A 6 26.87 23.23 -2.23
CA THR A 6 26.19 22.55 -1.11
C THR A 6 25.01 23.35 -0.55
N SER A 7 24.65 24.49 -1.16
CA SER A 7 23.48 25.25 -0.73
C SER A 7 22.19 24.45 -1.02
N GLY A 8 21.40 24.20 0.03
CA GLY A 8 20.18 23.39 -0.03
C GLY A 8 20.35 21.91 0.33
N VAL A 9 21.55 21.46 0.71
CA VAL A 9 21.76 20.10 1.23
C VAL A 9 21.35 20.05 2.71
N THR A 10 20.31 19.27 3.02
CA THR A 10 19.96 18.91 4.40
C THR A 10 20.76 17.68 4.82
N THR A 11 21.20 17.63 6.08
CA THR A 11 21.95 16.50 6.65
C THR A 11 21.04 15.40 7.21
N THR A 12 19.73 15.63 7.23
CA THR A 12 18.71 14.66 7.67
C THR A 12 17.66 14.44 6.59
N GLY A 13 17.27 13.19 6.38
CA GLY A 13 16.18 12.80 5.49
C GLY A 13 14.79 12.85 6.12
N PHE A 14 14.69 13.17 7.42
CA PHE A 14 13.42 13.29 8.13
C PHE A 14 12.59 14.43 7.55
N ASN A 15 11.36 14.11 7.15
CA ASN A 15 10.42 15.04 6.52
C ASN A 15 8.99 14.79 7.01
N GLU A 16 8.06 15.67 6.64
CA GLU A 16 6.66 15.62 7.07
C GLU A 16 5.95 14.30 6.76
N LYS A 17 6.34 13.63 5.66
CA LYS A 17 5.78 12.33 5.26
C LYS A 17 6.45 11.13 5.91
N THR A 18 7.55 11.31 6.65
CA THR A 18 8.29 10.19 7.25
C THR A 18 7.40 9.37 8.18
N MET A 19 6.49 10.03 8.92
CA MET A 19 5.54 9.34 9.80
C MET A 19 4.52 8.48 9.04
N ASP A 20 4.28 8.71 7.75
CA ASP A 20 3.29 7.93 6.98
C ASP A 20 3.87 6.62 6.43
N HIS A 21 5.20 6.48 6.43
CA HIS A 21 5.91 5.39 5.77
C HIS A 21 6.62 4.43 6.74
N LEU A 22 6.33 4.49 8.05
CA LEU A 22 6.97 3.62 9.03
C LEU A 22 6.28 2.25 9.07
N LEU A 23 7.06 1.19 8.89
CA LEU A 23 6.64 -0.17 9.24
C LEU A 23 6.62 -0.29 10.76
N LEU A 24 5.48 -0.66 11.30
CA LEU A 24 5.26 -0.83 12.73
C LEU A 24 5.06 -2.31 13.06
N ASP A 25 5.48 -2.68 14.27
CA ASP A 25 5.34 -4.03 14.86
C ASP A 25 6.10 -5.14 14.10
N ALA A 26 6.05 -6.36 14.64
CA ALA A 26 6.72 -7.53 14.04
C ALA A 26 5.95 -8.15 12.87
N GLY A 27 4.67 -7.78 12.70
CA GLY A 27 3.74 -8.38 11.75
C GLY A 27 3.31 -9.80 12.13
N ALA A 28 2.39 -10.37 11.35
CA ALA A 28 1.89 -11.73 11.51
C ALA A 28 2.18 -12.57 10.25
N VAL A 29 2.40 -13.87 10.44
CA VAL A 29 2.68 -14.81 9.35
C VAL A 29 1.46 -15.69 9.11
N TYR A 30 0.98 -15.71 7.86
CA TYR A 30 -0.16 -16.49 7.39
C TYR A 30 0.30 -17.55 6.41
N LYS A 31 -0.19 -18.76 6.58
CA LYS A 31 -0.13 -19.84 5.59
C LYS A 31 -1.38 -19.77 4.72
N ASN A 32 -1.20 -19.96 3.42
CA ASN A 32 -2.25 -19.99 2.40
C ASN A 32 -3.12 -18.72 2.45
N PHE A 33 -2.47 -17.57 2.55
CA PHE A 33 -3.12 -16.26 2.59
C PHE A 33 -4.04 -16.04 1.39
N GLY A 34 -5.25 -15.55 1.66
CA GLY A 34 -6.30 -15.30 0.69
C GLY A 34 -6.99 -16.56 0.14
N LEU A 35 -6.69 -17.75 0.69
CA LEU A 35 -7.31 -19.02 0.30
C LEU A 35 -8.26 -19.53 1.41
N GLU A 36 -9.11 -20.51 1.09
CA GLU A 36 -10.07 -21.09 2.04
C GLU A 36 -9.39 -21.75 3.26
N ASP A 37 -8.19 -22.28 3.08
CA ASP A 37 -7.36 -22.93 4.09
C ASP A 37 -6.34 -21.98 4.76
N GLN A 38 -6.63 -20.68 4.76
CA GLN A 38 -5.80 -19.67 5.41
C GLN A 38 -5.74 -19.90 6.93
N ILE A 39 -4.53 -19.86 7.49
CA ILE A 39 -4.29 -19.95 8.93
C ILE A 39 -3.09 -19.11 9.37
N ILE A 40 -3.11 -18.59 10.60
CA ILE A 40 -1.94 -17.96 11.21
C ILE A 40 -0.96 -19.06 11.66
N VAL A 41 0.32 -18.92 11.30
CA VAL A 41 1.32 -19.98 11.49
C VAL A 41 1.81 -20.08 12.94
N GLY A 42 1.90 -18.94 13.64
CA GLY A 42 2.29 -18.88 15.05
C GLY A 42 2.75 -17.49 15.48
N ALA A 43 2.94 -17.31 16.78
CA ALA A 43 3.49 -16.07 17.35
C ALA A 43 4.99 -15.93 17.03
N THR A 44 5.40 -14.77 16.51
CA THR A 44 6.80 -14.49 16.17
C THR A 44 7.49 -13.59 17.19
N SER A 45 8.77 -13.80 17.46
CA SER A 45 9.60 -12.95 18.33
C SER A 45 10.98 -12.72 17.73
N GLY A 46 11.46 -11.48 17.80
CA GLY A 46 12.71 -11.06 17.16
C GLY A 46 12.55 -10.60 15.71
N GLY A 47 11.32 -10.59 15.19
CA GLY A 47 11.00 -10.15 13.83
C GLY A 47 11.13 -11.25 12.78
N ASN A 48 10.75 -10.91 11.56
CA ASN A 48 10.80 -11.78 10.39
C ASN A 48 11.65 -11.10 9.31
N GLU A 49 12.34 -11.89 8.49
CA GLU A 49 13.25 -11.37 7.46
C GLU A 49 12.81 -11.86 6.09
N PHE A 50 12.47 -10.93 5.20
CA PHE A 50 12.22 -11.21 3.79
C PHE A 50 13.43 -10.84 2.96
N ASP A 51 13.82 -11.75 2.07
CA ASP A 51 14.99 -11.57 1.22
C ASP A 51 14.66 -11.96 -0.23
N ALA A 52 14.94 -11.06 -1.18
CA ALA A 52 14.84 -11.35 -2.61
C ALA A 52 16.15 -10.91 -3.28
N LYS A 53 17.10 -11.84 -3.36
CA LYS A 53 18.46 -11.58 -3.82
C LYS A 53 18.66 -12.03 -5.26
N ALA A 54 18.95 -11.08 -6.14
CA ALA A 54 19.41 -11.35 -7.49
C ALA A 54 20.92 -11.66 -7.51
N LYS A 55 21.30 -12.81 -8.04
CA LYS A 55 22.68 -13.08 -8.45
C LYS A 55 22.91 -12.41 -9.80
N ILE A 56 23.73 -11.37 -9.81
CA ILE A 56 24.07 -10.60 -11.01
C ILE A 56 25.48 -10.95 -11.43
N ARG A 57 25.67 -11.24 -12.72
CA ARG A 57 26.99 -11.37 -13.33
C ARG A 57 27.22 -10.24 -14.32
N GLN A 58 28.48 -9.86 -14.48
CA GLN A 58 28.89 -8.93 -15.50
C GLN A 58 29.49 -9.67 -16.70
N ILE A 59 29.24 -9.16 -17.90
CA ILE A 59 29.94 -9.60 -19.10
C ILE A 59 31.24 -8.82 -19.23
N ASP A 60 32.36 -9.54 -19.28
CA ASP A 60 33.67 -8.95 -19.54
C ASP A 60 33.84 -8.63 -21.03
N VAL A 61 34.33 -7.42 -21.31
CA VAL A 61 34.60 -6.93 -22.67
C VAL A 61 36.06 -6.49 -22.73
N ASP A 62 36.81 -7.02 -23.70
CA ASP A 62 38.21 -6.66 -23.89
C ASP A 62 38.39 -5.15 -24.15
N GLY A 63 39.40 -4.56 -23.54
CA GLY A 63 39.66 -3.13 -23.58
C GLY A 63 38.91 -2.27 -22.54
N VAL A 64 37.91 -2.81 -21.83
CA VAL A 64 37.26 -2.10 -20.71
C VAL A 64 38.03 -2.37 -19.42
N LYS A 65 38.68 -1.32 -18.89
CA LYS A 65 39.51 -1.41 -17.67
C LYS A 65 38.70 -1.28 -16.37
N ALA A 66 37.48 -0.76 -16.45
CA ALA A 66 36.61 -0.67 -15.28
C ALA A 66 36.12 -2.06 -14.91
N ALA A 67 36.32 -2.46 -13.65
CA ALA A 67 35.82 -3.74 -13.15
C ALA A 67 34.30 -3.87 -13.33
N ASN A 68 33.58 -2.74 -13.24
CA ASN A 68 32.13 -2.68 -13.48
C ASN A 68 31.77 -1.76 -14.66
N ALA A 69 31.25 -2.35 -15.74
CA ALA A 69 30.81 -1.64 -16.94
C ALA A 69 29.29 -1.48 -16.95
N LYS A 70 28.81 -0.24 -16.85
CA LYS A 70 27.37 0.08 -16.82
C LYS A 70 26.65 -0.49 -18.05
N GLY A 71 25.59 -1.26 -17.81
CA GLY A 71 24.74 -1.84 -18.85
C GLY A 71 25.19 -3.21 -19.32
N MET A 72 26.21 -3.80 -18.68
CA MET A 72 26.73 -5.14 -18.97
C MET A 72 26.35 -6.17 -17.90
N GLU A 73 25.47 -5.79 -16.97
CA GLU A 73 24.94 -6.64 -15.92
C GLU A 73 23.77 -7.52 -16.41
N ILE A 74 23.83 -8.82 -16.12
CA ILE A 74 22.76 -9.79 -16.37
C ILE A 74 22.40 -10.50 -15.07
N ILE A 75 21.10 -10.66 -14.81
CA ILE A 75 20.58 -11.45 -13.70
C ILE A 75 20.65 -12.93 -14.08
N ASP A 76 21.40 -13.73 -13.32
CA ASP A 76 21.50 -15.19 -13.52
C ASP A 76 20.36 -15.93 -12.83
N ASN A 77 20.04 -15.57 -11.60
CA ASN A 77 18.92 -16.11 -10.83
C ASN A 77 18.52 -15.15 -9.72
N ILE A 78 17.31 -15.31 -9.20
CA ILE A 78 16.79 -14.60 -8.05
C ILE A 78 16.34 -15.65 -7.04
N THR A 79 16.92 -15.61 -5.84
CA THR A 79 16.49 -16.45 -4.72
C THR A 79 15.62 -15.62 -3.80
N THR A 80 14.47 -16.18 -3.41
CA THR A 80 13.54 -15.51 -2.50
C THR A 80 13.28 -16.36 -1.27
N THR A 81 13.47 -15.77 -0.09
CA THR A 81 13.25 -16.43 1.20
C THR A 81 12.45 -15.57 2.16
N LEU A 82 11.73 -16.23 3.07
CA LEU A 82 11.10 -15.62 4.23
C LEU A 82 11.53 -16.41 5.46
N LYS A 83 12.35 -15.79 6.30
CA LYS A 83 12.76 -16.33 7.60
C LYS A 83 11.78 -15.86 8.67
N CYS A 84 11.18 -16.83 9.35
CA CYS A 84 10.22 -16.61 10.42
C CYS A 84 10.80 -17.11 11.75
N SER A 85 10.65 -16.30 12.80
CA SER A 85 11.22 -16.57 14.13
C SER A 85 10.07 -16.85 15.12
N PHE A 86 9.68 -18.11 15.29
CA PHE A 86 8.50 -18.50 16.08
C PHE A 86 8.84 -18.72 17.56
N ILE A 87 8.00 -18.24 18.50
CA ILE A 87 8.11 -18.64 19.91
C ILE A 87 7.48 -20.03 20.12
N GLU A 88 6.42 -20.31 19.35
CA GLU A 88 5.65 -21.53 19.51
C GLU A 88 6.27 -22.67 18.71
N VAL A 89 6.45 -23.81 19.35
CA VAL A 89 6.88 -25.05 18.69
C VAL A 89 5.64 -25.92 18.50
N SER A 90 4.95 -25.74 17.36
CA SER A 90 3.77 -26.54 17.01
C SER A 90 4.13 -27.69 16.07
N ARG A 91 3.29 -28.72 16.05
CA ARG A 91 3.41 -29.85 15.11
C ARG A 91 3.51 -29.37 13.66
N ASP A 92 2.71 -28.39 13.28
CA ASP A 92 2.65 -27.89 11.89
C ASP A 92 3.91 -27.13 11.50
N ILE A 93 4.49 -26.36 12.42
CA ILE A 93 5.77 -25.68 12.20
C ILE A 93 6.89 -26.72 12.06
N LEU A 94 6.91 -27.73 12.94
CA LEU A 94 7.90 -28.81 12.86
C LEU A 94 7.76 -29.62 11.56
N GLN A 95 6.53 -29.92 11.14
CA GLN A 95 6.25 -30.62 9.89
C GLN A 95 6.75 -29.81 8.70
N ALA A 96 6.45 -28.51 8.67
CA ALA A 96 6.87 -27.61 7.59
C ALA A 96 8.39 -27.43 7.54
N ALA A 97 9.04 -27.31 8.70
CA ALA A 97 10.48 -27.14 8.79
C ALA A 97 11.28 -28.39 8.39
N LEU A 98 10.74 -29.59 8.65
CA LEU A 98 11.39 -30.88 8.38
C LEU A 98 10.91 -31.57 7.09
N ILE A 99 9.87 -31.05 6.42
CA ILE A 99 9.19 -31.72 5.31
C ILE A 99 8.74 -33.14 5.74
N ALA A 100 8.19 -33.25 6.94
CA ALA A 100 7.96 -34.53 7.59
C ALA A 100 6.63 -35.19 7.19
N ASN A 101 6.61 -36.53 7.20
CA ASN A 101 5.37 -37.30 7.32
C ASN A 101 4.88 -37.19 8.76
N VAL A 102 3.55 -37.09 8.95
CA VAL A 102 2.92 -37.05 10.26
C VAL A 102 2.06 -38.30 10.42
N ASP A 103 2.33 -39.08 11.45
CA ASP A 103 1.49 -40.18 11.89
C ASP A 103 0.83 -39.80 13.22
N THR A 104 -0.49 -39.64 13.19
CA THR A 104 -1.30 -39.25 14.35
C THR A 104 -2.06 -40.43 14.97
N SER A 105 -1.71 -41.67 14.58
CA SER A 105 -2.55 -42.85 14.82
C SER A 105 -1.84 -44.02 15.47
N SER A 106 -0.53 -44.17 15.23
CA SER A 106 0.25 -45.28 15.79
C SER A 106 0.45 -45.20 17.30
N ASP A 107 0.36 -44.00 17.88
CA ASP A 107 0.44 -43.76 19.32
C ASP A 107 -0.74 -42.89 19.78
N SER A 108 -1.29 -43.17 20.96
CA SER A 108 -2.44 -42.43 21.49
C SER A 108 -2.07 -41.09 22.14
N ASN A 109 -0.78 -40.87 22.43
CA ASN A 109 -0.27 -39.69 23.12
C ASN A 109 0.61 -38.80 22.23
N TYR A 110 1.17 -39.34 21.14
CA TYR A 110 2.13 -38.63 20.30
C TYR A 110 1.75 -38.63 18.81
N ASP A 111 1.87 -37.45 18.20
CA ASP A 111 2.01 -37.31 16.75
C ASP A 111 3.48 -37.54 16.38
N ILE A 112 3.74 -38.54 15.52
CA ILE A 112 5.09 -38.95 15.14
C ILE A 112 5.48 -38.28 13.82
N LEU A 113 6.50 -37.44 13.85
CA LEU A 113 7.07 -36.78 12.66
C LEU A 113 8.29 -37.57 12.16
N THR A 114 8.27 -38.00 10.90
CA THR A 114 9.40 -38.70 10.28
C THR A 114 9.82 -38.00 8.99
N GLY A 115 11.13 -37.81 8.80
CA GLY A 115 11.67 -37.20 7.59
C GLY A 115 11.34 -37.99 6.33
N LYS A 116 11.29 -37.29 5.19
CA LYS A 116 11.06 -37.87 3.87
C LYS A 116 12.32 -37.81 3.03
N THR A 117 12.44 -38.74 2.09
CA THR A 117 13.52 -38.76 1.08
C THR A 117 13.05 -38.27 -0.30
N VAL A 118 11.75 -38.08 -0.48
CA VAL A 118 11.13 -37.61 -1.73
C VAL A 118 10.16 -36.49 -1.37
N ILE A 119 10.27 -35.37 -2.08
CA ILE A 119 9.41 -34.20 -1.95
C ILE A 119 8.30 -34.31 -3.00
N VAL A 120 7.06 -34.05 -2.61
CA VAL A 120 5.89 -34.06 -3.49
C VAL A 120 5.18 -32.72 -3.46
N ASP A 121 4.31 -32.45 -4.44
CA ASP A 121 3.61 -31.17 -4.58
C ASP A 121 2.84 -30.74 -3.31
N SER A 122 2.29 -31.69 -2.54
CA SER A 122 1.57 -31.41 -1.30
C SER A 122 2.47 -30.94 -0.15
N ASP A 123 3.78 -31.13 -0.25
CA ASP A 123 4.74 -30.65 0.76
C ASP A 123 5.00 -29.15 0.61
N TYR A 124 4.75 -28.58 -0.57
CA TYR A 124 4.84 -27.14 -0.78
C TYR A 124 3.67 -26.43 -0.11
N ILE A 125 3.99 -25.40 0.66
CA ILE A 125 2.98 -24.46 1.14
C ILE A 125 2.61 -23.55 -0.03
N LYS A 126 1.33 -23.53 -0.42
CA LYS A 126 0.85 -22.80 -1.61
C LYS A 126 1.34 -21.35 -1.60
N ASN A 127 1.18 -20.67 -0.46
CA ASN A 127 1.85 -19.41 -0.20
C ASN A 127 2.05 -19.17 1.31
N LEU A 128 3.06 -18.36 1.65
CA LEU A 128 3.25 -17.78 2.97
C LEU A 128 3.24 -16.26 2.85
N ALA A 129 2.48 -15.59 3.71
CA ALA A 129 2.38 -14.14 3.74
C ALA A 129 2.83 -13.58 5.08
N TRP A 130 3.73 -12.60 5.06
CA TRP A 130 3.97 -11.70 6.17
C TRP A 130 3.08 -10.47 6.02
N VAL A 131 2.38 -10.09 7.09
CA VAL A 131 1.44 -8.96 7.12
C VAL A 131 1.89 -8.00 8.22
N GLY A 132 2.33 -6.80 7.84
CA GLY A 132 2.81 -5.76 8.74
C GLY A 132 1.96 -4.48 8.72
N THR A 133 2.04 -3.70 9.80
CA THR A 133 1.31 -2.43 9.93
C THR A 133 2.11 -1.29 9.31
N LEU A 134 1.43 -0.39 8.58
CA LEU A 134 2.03 0.85 8.08
C LEU A 134 1.39 2.05 8.78
N SER A 135 2.20 2.91 9.38
CA SER A 135 1.73 4.04 10.18
C SER A 135 0.81 5.02 9.43
N GLY A 136 1.03 5.26 8.14
CA GLY A 136 0.21 6.15 7.30
C GLY A 136 -1.00 5.49 6.63
N SER A 137 -1.31 4.22 6.93
CA SER A 137 -2.41 3.51 6.27
C SER A 137 -3.22 2.62 7.20
N ASN A 138 -4.53 2.59 6.99
CA ASN A 138 -5.40 1.57 7.59
C ASN A 138 -5.29 0.20 6.89
N LYS A 139 -4.53 0.11 5.79
CA LYS A 139 -4.26 -1.14 5.07
C LYS A 139 -2.84 -1.62 5.39
N PRO A 140 -2.63 -2.93 5.60
CA PRO A 140 -1.31 -3.46 5.93
C PRO A 140 -0.38 -3.50 4.70
N VAL A 141 0.92 -3.61 4.95
CA VAL A 141 1.90 -4.11 3.97
C VAL A 141 1.88 -5.62 4.00
N ILE A 142 1.82 -6.27 2.84
CA ILE A 142 1.77 -7.73 2.74
C ILE A 142 2.88 -8.19 1.81
N ILE A 143 3.73 -9.10 2.30
CA ILE A 143 4.76 -9.77 1.50
C ILE A 143 4.34 -11.22 1.38
N VAL A 144 4.15 -11.71 0.15
CA VAL A 144 3.75 -13.08 -0.14
C VAL A 144 4.89 -13.78 -0.88
N ILE A 145 5.24 -14.98 -0.43
CA ILE A 145 6.06 -15.93 -1.18
C ILE A 145 5.20 -17.13 -1.61
N GLU A 146 5.44 -17.63 -2.83
CA GLU A 146 4.65 -18.69 -3.45
C GLU A 146 5.44 -20.01 -3.46
N ASN A 147 4.72 -21.13 -3.36
CA ASN A 147 5.28 -22.49 -3.33
C ASN A 147 6.45 -22.60 -2.35
N ALA A 148 6.17 -22.25 -1.10
CA ALA A 148 7.18 -22.14 -0.07
C ALA A 148 7.56 -23.51 0.50
N LEU A 149 8.86 -23.76 0.65
CA LEU A 149 9.43 -24.99 1.19
C LEU A 149 10.64 -24.68 2.07
N CYS A 150 10.78 -25.37 3.20
CA CYS A 150 11.95 -25.22 4.08
C CYS A 150 13.12 -26.06 3.57
N LEU A 151 14.14 -25.43 2.99
CA LEU A 151 15.33 -26.13 2.48
C LEU A 151 16.43 -26.29 3.54
N ASP A 152 16.45 -25.38 4.53
CA ASP A 152 17.49 -25.33 5.57
C ASP A 152 17.28 -26.40 6.66
N GLY A 153 16.10 -27.01 6.70
CA GLY A 153 15.70 -27.96 7.73
C GLY A 153 15.35 -27.27 9.06
N LEU A 154 15.51 -28.02 10.15
CA LEU A 154 15.20 -27.56 11.51
C LEU A 154 16.47 -27.57 12.36
N GLN A 155 16.76 -26.43 13.01
CA GLN A 155 17.75 -26.37 14.07
C GLN A 155 17.07 -25.89 15.36
N LEU A 156 17.09 -26.73 16.40
CA LEU A 156 16.55 -26.38 17.71
C LEU A 156 17.68 -26.20 18.72
N LYS A 157 17.79 -25.00 19.29
CA LYS A 157 18.73 -24.71 20.38
C LYS A 157 17.95 -24.21 21.59
N THR A 158 17.81 -25.07 22.59
CA THR A 158 17.12 -24.73 23.84
C THR A 158 18.07 -24.13 24.86
N GLN A 159 17.69 -23.04 25.52
CA GLN A 159 18.45 -22.41 26.60
C GLN A 159 17.58 -22.26 27.84
N ASP A 160 18.20 -22.42 29.01
CA ASP A 160 17.57 -22.05 30.28
C ASP A 160 17.64 -20.53 30.48
N SER A 161 16.64 -19.95 31.14
CA SER A 161 16.54 -18.49 31.43
C SER A 161 16.36 -17.57 30.21
N LYS A 162 16.02 -18.11 29.03
CA LYS A 162 15.62 -17.33 27.84
C LYS A 162 14.46 -18.00 27.12
N ASP A 163 13.62 -17.20 26.47
CA ASP A 163 12.60 -17.73 25.58
C ASP A 163 13.26 -18.44 24.40
N ASN A 164 12.78 -19.64 24.09
CA ASN A 164 13.26 -20.40 22.96
C ASN A 164 12.55 -19.91 21.70
N VAL A 165 13.34 -19.50 20.70
CA VAL A 165 12.85 -19.07 19.39
C VAL A 165 13.25 -20.11 18.36
N LEU A 166 12.29 -20.50 17.54
CA LEU A 166 12.45 -21.44 16.45
C LEU A 166 12.50 -20.69 15.12
N ASP A 167 13.71 -20.58 14.59
CA ASP A 167 13.95 -19.98 13.28
C ASP A 167 13.66 -21.01 12.17
N VAL A 168 12.78 -20.64 11.24
CA VAL A 168 12.46 -21.45 10.06
C VAL A 168 12.55 -20.58 8.82
N THR A 169 13.38 -20.99 7.85
CA THR A 169 13.56 -20.28 6.58
C THR A 169 12.77 -20.97 5.48
N PHE A 170 11.78 -20.28 4.92
CA PHE A 170 11.03 -20.76 3.78
C PHE A 170 11.61 -20.19 2.49
N THR A 171 11.87 -21.06 1.51
CA THR A 171 12.32 -20.68 0.16
C THR A 171 11.16 -20.78 -0.82
N ALA A 172 10.96 -19.73 -1.60
CA ALA A 172 9.92 -19.65 -2.62
C ALA A 172 10.35 -20.37 -3.90
N HIS A 173 9.40 -21.01 -4.60
CA HIS A 173 9.67 -21.75 -5.84
C HIS A 173 8.75 -21.29 -6.97
N ALA A 174 9.31 -21.12 -8.17
CA ALA A 174 8.52 -20.79 -9.36
C ALA A 174 7.55 -21.93 -9.70
N ASP A 175 6.33 -21.59 -10.09
CA ASP A 175 5.37 -22.58 -10.58
C ASP A 175 5.87 -23.13 -11.93
N PRO A 176 5.93 -24.46 -12.13
CA PRO A 176 6.34 -25.06 -13.40
C PRO A 176 5.46 -24.63 -14.60
N LYS A 177 4.24 -24.15 -14.37
CA LYS A 177 3.33 -23.61 -15.40
C LYS A 177 3.70 -22.18 -15.80
N THR A 178 4.36 -21.43 -14.92
CA THR A 178 4.80 -20.04 -15.14
C THR A 178 6.27 -19.86 -14.71
N PRO A 179 7.23 -20.60 -15.30
CA PRO A 179 8.60 -20.71 -14.81
C PRO A 179 9.44 -19.43 -14.93
N LYS A 180 8.90 -18.38 -15.58
CA LYS A 180 9.55 -17.07 -15.73
C LYS A 180 9.10 -16.07 -14.65
N ASP A 181 8.01 -16.36 -13.95
CA ASP A 181 7.47 -15.47 -12.95
C ASP A 181 8.25 -15.65 -11.65
N LEU A 182 8.54 -14.53 -10.97
CA LEU A 182 9.19 -14.58 -9.66
C LEU A 182 8.16 -14.98 -8.61
N PRO A 183 8.48 -15.93 -7.71
CA PRO A 183 7.51 -16.51 -6.78
C PRO A 183 7.28 -15.64 -5.53
N TYR A 184 7.13 -14.32 -5.72
CA TYR A 184 6.79 -13.40 -4.64
C TYR A 184 6.02 -12.17 -5.11
N LYS A 185 5.24 -11.59 -4.19
CA LYS A 185 4.47 -10.36 -4.40
C LYS A 185 4.54 -9.49 -3.15
N ILE A 186 4.71 -8.18 -3.34
CA ILE A 186 4.64 -7.20 -2.25
C ILE A 186 3.46 -6.28 -2.51
N TYR A 187 2.46 -6.33 -1.64
CA TYR A 187 1.34 -5.41 -1.63
C TYR A 187 1.64 -4.27 -0.67
N TYR A 188 2.07 -3.14 -1.24
CA TYR A 188 2.22 -1.89 -0.50
C TYR A 188 0.92 -1.08 -0.62
N PRO A 189 0.32 -0.61 0.48
CA PRO A 189 -0.92 0.14 0.42
C PRO A 189 -0.67 1.50 -0.23
N LYS A 190 -1.59 1.91 -1.11
CA LYS A 190 -1.55 3.28 -1.63
C LYS A 190 -1.86 4.23 -0.48
N LEU A 191 -0.89 5.07 -0.12
CA LEU A 191 -1.14 6.21 0.76
C LEU A 191 -1.93 7.24 -0.03
N THR A 192 -3.24 7.26 0.18
CA THR A 192 -4.02 8.43 -0.17
C THR A 192 -3.65 9.47 0.87
N ASP A 193 -2.79 10.42 0.49
CA ASP A 193 -2.60 11.64 1.27
C ASP A 193 -4.02 12.13 1.62
N MET A 194 -4.38 12.18 2.91
CA MET A 194 -5.65 12.76 3.35
C MET A 194 -5.59 14.29 3.20
N VAL A 195 -5.27 14.76 2.00
CA VAL A 195 -5.39 16.17 1.66
C VAL A 195 -6.89 16.44 1.66
N ALA A 196 -7.34 17.23 2.63
CA ALA A 196 -8.72 17.67 2.64
C ALA A 196 -9.04 18.29 1.28
N PHE A 197 -10.10 17.80 0.63
CA PHE A 197 -10.62 18.44 -0.55
C PHE A 197 -11.50 19.60 -0.08
N ASN A 198 -10.95 20.82 -0.10
CA ASN A 198 -11.56 22.00 0.50
C ASN A 198 -11.58 23.18 -0.48
N LEU A 199 -12.51 24.11 -0.22
CA LEU A 199 -12.56 25.38 -0.94
C LEU A 199 -11.33 26.23 -0.60
N VAL A 200 -10.67 26.78 -1.62
CA VAL A 200 -9.53 27.71 -1.49
C VAL A 200 -10.00 29.14 -1.73
N SER A 201 -10.81 29.37 -2.77
CA SER A 201 -11.37 30.68 -3.08
C SER A 201 -12.65 30.56 -3.89
N ALA A 202 -13.46 31.62 -3.92
CA ALA A 202 -14.65 31.71 -4.74
C ALA A 202 -14.67 33.06 -5.48
N ALA A 203 -15.11 33.03 -6.74
CA ALA A 203 -15.25 34.19 -7.61
C ALA A 203 -16.60 34.15 -8.33
N VAL A 204 -17.06 35.31 -8.81
CA VAL A 204 -18.23 35.40 -9.70
C VAL A 204 -17.76 35.91 -11.05
N SER A 205 -18.25 35.28 -12.12
CA SER A 205 -17.98 35.71 -13.49
C SER A 205 -19.22 35.50 -14.33
N ALA A 206 -19.83 36.59 -14.80
CA ALA A 206 -21.13 36.56 -15.47
C ALA A 206 -22.16 35.74 -14.67
N SER A 207 -22.84 34.76 -15.28
CA SER A 207 -23.83 33.90 -14.63
C SER A 207 -23.23 32.70 -13.89
N LYS A 208 -21.93 32.73 -13.55
CA LYS A 208 -21.23 31.60 -12.90
C LYS A 208 -20.60 31.99 -11.58
N ILE A 209 -20.69 31.08 -10.61
CA ILE A 209 -19.81 31.05 -9.44
C ILE A 209 -18.68 30.08 -9.74
N ILE A 210 -17.44 30.53 -9.59
CA ILE A 210 -16.23 29.74 -9.80
C ILE A 210 -15.61 29.47 -8.43
N LEU A 211 -15.66 28.21 -7.99
CA LEU A 211 -15.03 27.74 -6.76
C LEU A 211 -13.67 27.14 -7.13
N THR A 212 -12.58 27.62 -6.55
CA THR A 212 -11.25 27.02 -6.70
C THR A 212 -10.99 26.10 -5.51
N MET A 213 -10.66 24.84 -5.79
CA MET A 213 -10.46 23.78 -4.79
C MET A 213 -8.97 23.52 -4.54
N SER A 214 -8.66 22.83 -3.43
CA SER A 214 -7.28 22.45 -3.07
C SER A 214 -6.65 21.46 -4.07
N ASP A 215 -7.46 20.64 -4.74
CA ASP A 215 -7.03 19.60 -5.67
C ASP A 215 -7.89 19.56 -6.95
N ASP A 216 -7.50 18.74 -7.92
CA ASP A 216 -8.27 18.51 -9.14
C ASP A 216 -9.66 17.92 -8.82
N VAL A 217 -10.68 18.47 -9.46
CA VAL A 217 -12.08 18.05 -9.30
C VAL A 217 -12.36 16.81 -10.15
N ALA A 218 -13.23 15.92 -9.67
CA ALA A 218 -13.74 14.80 -10.47
C ALA A 218 -14.38 15.28 -11.79
N ALA A 219 -14.38 14.41 -12.80
CA ALA A 219 -14.92 14.74 -14.12
C ALA A 219 -16.42 15.04 -14.11
N THR A 220 -17.14 14.42 -13.18
CA THR A 220 -18.56 14.66 -12.94
C THR A 220 -18.72 15.41 -11.63
N VAL A 221 -19.47 16.51 -11.64
CA VAL A 221 -19.74 17.32 -10.45
C VAL A 221 -21.25 17.31 -10.17
N PRO A 222 -21.72 16.63 -9.12
CA PRO A 222 -23.10 16.75 -8.68
C PRO A 222 -23.41 18.20 -8.26
N LYS A 223 -24.58 18.70 -8.65
CA LYS A 223 -25.05 20.03 -8.21
C LYS A 223 -25.76 19.96 -6.85
N ASP A 224 -26.14 18.76 -6.41
CA ASP A 224 -26.80 18.52 -5.13
C ASP A 224 -25.95 19.04 -3.97
N GLY A 225 -26.62 19.57 -2.95
CA GLY A 225 -25.96 20.13 -1.77
C GLY A 225 -25.47 21.58 -1.93
N PHE A 226 -25.27 22.08 -3.16
CA PHE A 226 -24.97 23.49 -3.36
C PHE A 226 -26.21 24.36 -3.23
N THR A 227 -26.04 25.52 -2.59
CA THR A 227 -27.05 26.58 -2.49
C THR A 227 -26.40 27.92 -2.76
N ALA A 228 -27.16 28.82 -3.39
CA ALA A 228 -26.68 30.17 -3.69
C ALA A 228 -27.77 31.21 -3.43
N THR A 229 -27.34 32.43 -3.08
CA THR A 229 -28.22 33.60 -3.09
C THR A 229 -27.59 34.72 -3.90
N VAL A 230 -28.42 35.46 -4.62
CA VAL A 230 -28.02 36.66 -5.37
C VAL A 230 -28.78 37.84 -4.76
N ALA A 231 -28.05 38.86 -4.30
CA ALA A 231 -28.62 40.00 -3.58
C ALA A 231 -29.52 39.60 -2.39
N GLY A 232 -29.17 38.50 -1.70
CA GLY A 232 -29.92 37.98 -0.55
C GLY A 232 -31.17 37.15 -0.88
N SER A 233 -31.52 37.01 -2.15
CA SER A 233 -32.60 36.12 -2.61
C SER A 233 -32.04 34.80 -3.10
N ALA A 234 -32.69 33.68 -2.75
CA ALA A 234 -32.27 32.36 -3.21
C ALA A 234 -32.29 32.28 -4.74
N ASP A 235 -31.23 31.76 -5.35
CA ASP A 235 -31.14 31.51 -6.79
C ASP A 235 -30.90 30.02 -7.05
N VAL A 236 -31.43 29.51 -8.17
CA VAL A 236 -31.34 28.10 -8.52
C VAL A 236 -30.04 27.83 -9.28
N ILE A 237 -29.26 26.86 -8.78
CA ILE A 237 -28.10 26.31 -9.49
C ILE A 237 -28.59 25.32 -10.54
N THR A 238 -28.50 25.71 -11.81
CA THR A 238 -28.99 24.96 -12.96
C THR A 238 -28.02 23.86 -13.40
N ALA A 239 -26.71 24.09 -13.22
CA ALA A 239 -25.65 23.14 -13.53
C ALA A 239 -24.45 23.33 -12.61
N ALA A 240 -23.72 22.24 -12.38
CA ALA A 240 -22.39 22.23 -11.77
C ALA A 240 -21.45 21.45 -12.70
N ALA A 241 -20.30 22.01 -13.01
CA ALA A 241 -19.33 21.37 -13.90
C ALA A 241 -17.90 21.64 -13.43
N ARG A 242 -16.98 20.76 -13.80
CA ARG A 242 -15.54 21.01 -13.64
C ARG A 242 -15.06 22.00 -14.70
N GLY A 243 -14.19 22.93 -14.31
CA GLY A 243 -13.51 23.83 -15.24
C GLY A 243 -12.64 23.07 -16.25
N THR A 244 -12.69 23.50 -17.52
CA THR A 244 -11.93 22.86 -18.61
C THR A 244 -10.51 23.40 -18.72
N SER A 245 -10.33 24.70 -18.49
CA SER A 245 -9.01 25.36 -18.51
C SER A 245 -8.25 25.22 -17.19
N ASN A 246 -8.97 25.00 -16.09
CA ASN A 246 -8.40 24.74 -14.76
C ASN A 246 -9.21 23.62 -14.10
N THR A 247 -8.61 22.43 -13.99
CA THR A 247 -9.27 21.25 -13.43
C THR A 247 -9.54 21.34 -11.93
N LYS A 248 -8.97 22.33 -11.24
CA LYS A 248 -9.22 22.60 -9.82
C LYS A 248 -10.47 23.45 -9.57
N THR A 249 -11.19 23.87 -10.61
CA THR A 249 -12.38 24.72 -10.43
C THR A 249 -13.69 23.96 -10.60
N ILE A 250 -14.68 24.34 -9.78
CA ILE A 250 -16.09 24.01 -9.97
C ILE A 250 -16.81 25.26 -10.46
N GLU A 251 -17.50 25.15 -11.59
CA GLU A 251 -18.32 26.20 -12.18
C GLU A 251 -19.80 25.89 -11.92
N LEU A 252 -20.42 26.69 -11.05
CA LEU A 252 -21.85 26.62 -10.77
C LEU A 252 -22.59 27.65 -11.63
N THR A 253 -23.59 27.22 -12.39
CA THR A 253 -24.38 28.08 -13.26
C THR A 253 -25.63 28.57 -12.52
N LEU A 254 -25.75 29.88 -12.38
CA LEU A 254 -26.90 30.56 -11.77
C LEU A 254 -28.01 30.77 -12.80
N THR A 255 -29.25 30.88 -12.31
CA THR A 255 -30.40 31.27 -13.14
C THR A 255 -30.40 32.77 -13.36
N THR A 256 -30.10 33.53 -12.30
CA THR A 256 -30.06 34.99 -12.35
C THR A 256 -28.61 35.46 -12.45
N ALA A 257 -28.28 36.22 -13.50
CA ALA A 257 -26.96 36.83 -13.64
C ALA A 257 -26.78 37.95 -12.59
N PRO A 258 -25.81 37.85 -11.67
CA PRO A 258 -25.52 38.92 -10.72
C PRO A 258 -25.04 40.17 -11.48
N THR A 259 -25.53 41.37 -11.11
CA THR A 259 -24.96 42.62 -11.67
C THR A 259 -23.67 42.98 -10.91
N THR A 260 -22.83 43.83 -11.51
CA THR A 260 -21.61 44.33 -10.87
C THR A 260 -21.93 44.96 -9.51
N GLY A 261 -21.13 44.63 -8.50
CA GLY A 261 -21.29 45.09 -7.12
C GLY A 261 -22.35 44.37 -6.29
N GLN A 262 -23.02 43.34 -6.83
CA GLN A 262 -23.93 42.51 -6.03
C GLN A 262 -23.16 41.44 -5.25
N ALA A 263 -23.57 41.25 -4.00
CA ALA A 263 -23.15 40.13 -3.18
C ALA A 263 -23.83 38.84 -3.66
N VAL A 264 -23.03 37.80 -3.89
CA VAL A 264 -23.48 36.44 -4.14
C VAL A 264 -22.97 35.57 -3.00
N THR A 265 -23.84 34.78 -2.40
CA THR A 265 -23.41 33.79 -1.40
C THR A 265 -23.49 32.39 -1.97
N VAL A 266 -22.59 31.52 -1.54
CA VAL A 266 -22.56 30.10 -1.88
C VAL A 266 -22.26 29.26 -0.65
N ALA A 267 -22.94 28.14 -0.51
CA ALA A 267 -22.67 27.14 0.51
C ALA A 267 -22.81 25.74 -0.08
N TYR A 268 -22.18 24.76 0.55
CA TYR A 268 -22.33 23.35 0.21
C TYR A 268 -22.61 22.54 1.48
N SER A 269 -23.73 21.83 1.48
CA SER A 269 -24.06 20.84 2.51
C SER A 269 -23.91 19.45 1.91
N LYS A 270 -22.98 18.65 2.43
CA LYS A 270 -22.66 17.31 1.98
C LYS A 270 -23.92 16.42 1.99
N PRO A 271 -24.38 15.94 0.83
CA PRO A 271 -25.52 15.02 0.76
C PRO A 271 -25.22 13.68 1.46
N THR A 272 -26.25 13.03 2.01
CA THR A 272 -26.12 11.69 2.61
C THR A 272 -25.89 10.60 1.57
N ASP A 273 -26.41 10.77 0.36
CA ASP A 273 -26.23 9.88 -0.79
C ASP A 273 -24.85 10.08 -1.43
N ALA A 274 -24.01 9.05 -1.42
CA ALA A 274 -22.65 9.09 -1.94
C ALA A 274 -22.58 9.42 -3.44
N THR A 275 -23.60 9.08 -4.23
CA THR A 275 -23.63 9.37 -5.68
C THR A 275 -23.85 10.85 -5.98
N LYS A 276 -24.28 11.62 -4.98
CA LYS A 276 -24.56 13.05 -5.05
C LYS A 276 -23.48 13.90 -4.39
N GLN A 277 -22.44 13.28 -3.86
CA GLN A 277 -21.35 13.98 -3.20
C GLN A 277 -20.31 14.45 -4.23
N VAL A 278 -19.86 15.69 -4.07
CA VAL A 278 -18.73 16.22 -4.85
C VAL A 278 -17.43 15.57 -4.36
N GLN A 279 -16.54 15.23 -5.30
CA GLN A 279 -15.27 14.57 -5.01
C GLN A 279 -14.11 15.19 -5.81
N SER A 280 -12.89 15.03 -5.32
CA SER A 280 -11.67 15.22 -6.11
C SER A 280 -11.55 14.14 -7.19
N ALA A 281 -10.65 14.33 -8.17
CA ALA A 281 -10.31 13.33 -9.18
C ALA A 281 -9.73 12.04 -8.57
N SER A 282 -9.17 12.13 -7.36
CA SER A 282 -8.66 11.03 -6.55
C SER A 282 -9.73 10.34 -5.68
N GLY A 283 -10.97 10.82 -5.69
CA GLY A 283 -12.10 10.23 -4.95
C GLY A 283 -12.27 10.72 -3.50
N VAL A 284 -11.57 11.79 -3.11
CA VAL A 284 -11.74 12.41 -1.79
C VAL A 284 -13.02 13.23 -1.78
N VAL A 285 -13.91 12.94 -0.85
CA VAL A 285 -15.22 13.59 -0.74
C VAL A 285 -15.09 15.00 -0.14
N LEU A 286 -15.73 15.99 -0.78
CA LEU A 286 -15.87 17.34 -0.27
C LEU A 286 -16.73 17.35 1.01
N ASP A 287 -16.21 17.96 2.08
CA ASP A 287 -16.98 18.23 3.29
C ASP A 287 -17.78 19.54 3.17
N ASN A 288 -18.59 19.86 4.16
CA ASN A 288 -19.43 21.06 4.17
C ASN A 288 -18.60 22.33 3.91
N ILE A 289 -19.08 23.17 2.99
CA ILE A 289 -18.57 24.53 2.80
C ILE A 289 -19.56 25.47 3.48
N ALA A 290 -19.08 26.17 4.52
CA ALA A 290 -19.84 27.24 5.16
C ALA A 290 -20.18 28.36 4.19
N THR A 291 -21.25 29.11 4.45
CA THR A 291 -21.69 30.21 3.60
C THR A 291 -20.56 31.21 3.34
N THR A 292 -20.15 31.29 2.07
CA THR A 292 -19.08 32.17 1.58
C THR A 292 -19.72 33.28 0.77
N SER A 293 -19.37 34.54 1.06
CA SER A 293 -19.88 35.72 0.34
C SER A 293 -18.81 36.22 -0.64
N VAL A 294 -19.22 36.46 -1.88
CA VAL A 294 -18.36 36.90 -2.98
C VAL A 294 -19.02 38.10 -3.65
N GLN A 295 -18.25 39.16 -3.91
CA GLN A 295 -18.73 40.31 -4.67
C GLN A 295 -18.50 40.08 -6.15
N ASN A 296 -19.50 40.35 -6.98
CA ASN A 296 -19.31 40.39 -8.42
C ASN A 296 -18.51 41.66 -8.80
N SER A 297 -17.31 41.47 -9.34
CA SER A 297 -16.38 42.55 -9.70
C SER A 297 -16.79 43.30 -10.96
#